data_AF-A0A7S3V2L4-F1
#
_entry.id   AF-A0A7S3V2L4-F1
#
_cell.length_a   1.000
_cell.length_b   1.000
_cell.length_c   1.000
_cell.angle_alpha   90.00
_cell.angle_beta   90.00
_cell.angle_gamma   90.00
#
_symmetry.space_group_name_H-M   'P 1'
#
loop_
_entity.id
_entity.type
_entity.pdbx_description
1 polymer ?
#
loop_
_entity_poly.entity_id
_entity_poly.type
_entity_poly.pdbx_seq_one_letter_code
_entity_poly.pdbx_strand_id
1 'polypeptide(L)'
;MRLFGMFLQAIQSVDNGQRLAISCLGSARESLDFMIQVFDSLIKEVDKSLAQNFIESVVSLISSHNCISSLLSLGRGGLLLLHKLMRLIGMVVSCPNSAFLVSSNSNIRAGIVHLCFDQLYSALSGRTTVGESNSALLDLREMHYQLMHKILSSRWNWFFKPINREFESEEGNKFFVKAMEIYFSSFQDMTLPPSTYGYNLSVFNDLQKVHKLYSVQLFKTEMLPAFTETLLTAMMDGSRQILHDELVLTVFGLASADFNLFFGQIVPRFVSKYSNPQATIPNFATSTDFPSFSRNLKFFINDIKV
;
A
#
# COMPACT_ATOMS: atom_id res chain seq x y z
N MET A 1 -21.77 -22.34 8.57
CA MET A 1 -21.66 -23.23 7.39
C MET A 1 -22.67 -22.89 6.29
N ARG A 2 -24.00 -22.93 6.49
CA ARG A 2 -24.98 -22.58 5.42
C ARG A 2 -24.87 -21.15 4.88
N LEU A 3 -24.69 -20.15 5.74
CA LEU A 3 -24.48 -18.75 5.33
C LEU A 3 -23.20 -18.57 4.49
N PHE A 4 -22.14 -19.31 4.82
CA PHE A 4 -20.89 -19.30 4.06
C PHE A 4 -21.07 -19.93 2.67
N GLY A 5 -21.79 -21.06 2.59
CA GLY A 5 -22.13 -21.68 1.32
C GLY A 5 -22.98 -20.77 0.42
N MET A 6 -23.96 -20.07 0.99
CA MET A 6 -24.77 -19.08 0.25
C MET A 6 -23.94 -17.88 -0.21
N PHE A 7 -22.99 -17.43 0.60
CA PHE A 7 -22.05 -16.38 0.23
C PHE A 7 -21.11 -16.81 -0.90
N LEU A 8 -20.50 -18.00 -0.81
CA LEU A 8 -19.65 -18.55 -1.87
C LEU A 8 -20.44 -18.73 -3.17
N GLN A 9 -21.66 -19.27 -3.09
CA GLN A 9 -22.55 -19.39 -4.26
C GLN A 9 -22.92 -18.03 -4.86
N ALA A 10 -23.23 -17.03 -4.02
CA ALA A 10 -23.55 -15.69 -4.49
C ALA A 10 -22.36 -15.04 -5.24
N ILE A 11 -21.13 -15.19 -4.73
CA ILE A 11 -19.96 -14.66 -5.44
C ILE A 11 -19.59 -15.50 -6.67
N GLN A 12 -19.75 -16.82 -6.64
CA GLN A 12 -19.58 -17.66 -7.84
C GLN A 12 -20.61 -17.29 -8.93
N SER A 13 -21.85 -16.96 -8.55
CA SER A 13 -22.87 -16.45 -9.48
C SER A 13 -22.51 -15.07 -10.03
N VAL A 14 -21.82 -14.24 -9.25
CA VAL A 14 -21.24 -12.95 -9.70
C VAL A 14 -20.11 -13.18 -10.70
N ASP A 15 -19.20 -14.11 -10.43
CA ASP A 15 -18.07 -14.47 -11.30
C ASP A 15 -18.56 -15.03 -12.66
N ASN A 16 -19.72 -15.69 -12.66
CA ASN A 16 -20.38 -16.23 -13.86
C ASN A 16 -21.27 -15.21 -14.61
N GLY A 17 -21.26 -13.92 -14.24
CA GLY A 17 -21.95 -12.85 -14.98
C GLY A 17 -23.48 -12.92 -15.00
N GLN A 18 -24.11 -13.63 -14.06
CA GLN A 18 -25.57 -13.80 -14.07
C GLN A 18 -26.31 -12.57 -13.48
N ARG A 19 -27.40 -12.13 -14.12
CA ARG A 19 -28.28 -11.02 -13.63
C ARG A 19 -28.86 -11.22 -12.22
N LEU A 20 -28.90 -12.47 -11.72
CA LEU A 20 -29.27 -12.82 -10.34
C LEU A 20 -28.27 -12.26 -9.29
N ALA A 21 -27.09 -11.80 -9.72
CA ALA A 21 -26.05 -11.24 -8.86
C ALA A 21 -26.56 -10.05 -8.03
N ILE A 22 -27.30 -9.10 -8.61
CA ILE A 22 -27.68 -7.85 -7.92
C ILE A 22 -28.64 -8.12 -6.75
N SER A 23 -29.60 -9.04 -6.90
CA SER A 23 -30.50 -9.44 -5.82
C SER A 23 -29.78 -10.17 -4.68
N CYS A 24 -28.70 -10.88 -4.97
CA CYS A 24 -27.92 -11.62 -3.98
C CYS A 24 -26.82 -10.78 -3.31
N LEU A 25 -26.45 -9.62 -3.87
CA LEU A 25 -25.42 -8.73 -3.29
C LEU A 25 -25.79 -8.26 -1.88
N GLY A 26 -27.06 -7.97 -1.62
CA GLY A 26 -27.54 -7.58 -0.29
C GLY A 26 -27.26 -8.68 0.75
N SER A 27 -27.73 -9.89 0.46
CA SER A 27 -27.53 -11.06 1.32
C SER A 27 -26.07 -11.47 1.45
N ALA A 28 -25.26 -11.33 0.40
CA ALA A 28 -23.82 -11.57 0.45
C ALA A 28 -23.12 -10.57 1.37
N ARG A 29 -23.51 -9.29 1.32
CA ARG A 29 -22.98 -8.25 2.21
C ARG A 29 -23.34 -8.48 3.67
N GLU A 30 -24.60 -8.82 3.96
CA GLU A 30 -25.06 -9.13 5.31
C GLU A 30 -24.35 -10.38 5.86
N SER A 31 -24.21 -11.41 5.02
CA SER A 31 -23.46 -12.61 5.37
C SER A 31 -22.00 -12.28 5.68
N LEU A 32 -21.37 -11.40 4.91
CA LEU A 32 -20.00 -10.98 5.17
C LEU A 32 -19.87 -10.14 6.43
N ASP A 33 -20.83 -9.25 6.71
CA ASP A 33 -20.84 -8.48 7.96
C ASP A 33 -20.95 -9.38 9.18
N PHE A 34 -21.83 -10.38 9.13
CA PHE A 34 -21.94 -11.40 10.16
C PHE A 34 -20.60 -12.14 10.32
N MET A 35 -19.98 -12.56 9.20
CA MET A 35 -18.69 -13.24 9.24
C MET A 35 -17.59 -12.35 9.82
N ILE A 36 -17.52 -11.08 9.44
CA ILE A 36 -16.59 -10.10 10.02
C ILE A 36 -16.78 -10.02 11.54
N GLN A 37 -18.01 -9.87 12.02
CA GLN A 37 -18.30 -9.77 13.46
C GLN A 37 -17.94 -11.05 14.22
N VAL A 38 -18.26 -12.21 13.64
CA VAL A 38 -17.88 -13.53 14.18
C VAL A 38 -16.37 -13.67 14.22
N PHE A 39 -15.67 -13.30 13.15
CA PHE A 39 -14.20 -13.33 13.10
C PHE A 39 -13.61 -12.39 14.15
N ASP A 40 -14.11 -11.17 14.29
CA ASP A 40 -13.60 -10.21 15.27
C ASP A 40 -13.74 -10.74 16.71
N SER A 41 -14.89 -11.33 17.01
CA SER A 41 -15.25 -11.75 18.37
C SER A 41 -14.66 -13.11 18.74
N LEU A 42 -14.53 -14.02 17.78
CA LEU A 42 -14.28 -15.44 18.06
C LEU A 42 -12.97 -15.96 17.48
N ILE A 43 -12.18 -15.21 16.69
CA ILE A 43 -10.93 -15.74 16.12
C ILE A 43 -9.91 -16.23 17.15
N LYS A 44 -10.00 -15.76 18.39
CA LYS A 44 -9.16 -16.26 19.50
C LYS A 44 -9.62 -17.63 20.03
N GLU A 45 -10.90 -17.96 19.85
CA GLU A 45 -11.58 -19.15 20.37
C GLU A 45 -11.88 -20.19 19.27
N VAL A 46 -11.79 -19.80 18.00
CA VAL A 46 -12.08 -20.67 16.84
C VAL A 46 -10.94 -21.67 16.62
N ASP A 47 -11.31 -22.92 16.36
CA ASP A 47 -10.36 -23.97 15.98
C ASP A 47 -9.50 -23.56 14.77
N LYS A 48 -8.19 -23.82 14.86
CA LYS A 48 -7.20 -23.39 13.87
C LYS A 48 -7.50 -23.91 12.46
N SER A 49 -8.00 -25.14 12.33
CA SER A 49 -8.28 -25.76 11.04
C SER A 49 -9.50 -25.13 10.35
N LEU A 50 -10.50 -24.74 11.13
CA LEU A 50 -11.70 -24.09 10.62
C LEU A 50 -11.41 -22.66 10.15
N ALA A 51 -10.60 -21.91 10.91
CA ALA A 51 -10.12 -20.60 10.50
C ALA A 51 -9.29 -20.69 9.20
N GLN A 52 -8.40 -21.68 9.10
CA GLN A 52 -7.59 -21.90 7.90
C GLN A 52 -8.46 -22.20 6.66
N ASN A 53 -9.35 -23.19 6.74
CA ASN A 53 -10.22 -23.58 5.63
C ASN A 53 -11.11 -22.43 5.16
N PHE A 54 -11.60 -21.61 6.10
CA PHE A 54 -12.35 -20.41 5.78
C PHE A 54 -11.51 -19.39 5.01
N ILE A 55 -10.30 -19.08 5.51
CA ILE A 55 -9.41 -18.11 4.88
C ILE A 55 -8.98 -18.59 3.49
N GLU A 56 -8.62 -19.87 3.35
CA GLU A 56 -8.29 -20.47 2.04
C GLU A 56 -9.45 -20.36 1.06
N SER A 57 -10.67 -20.65 1.51
CA SER A 57 -11.87 -20.55 0.68
C SER A 57 -12.15 -19.09 0.27
N VAL A 58 -11.98 -18.13 1.18
CA VAL A 58 -12.15 -16.70 0.88
C VAL A 58 -11.06 -16.21 -0.07
N VAL A 59 -9.80 -16.52 0.21
CA VAL A 59 -8.66 -16.10 -0.63
C VAL A 59 -8.76 -16.72 -2.02
N SER A 60 -9.05 -18.02 -2.13
CA SER A 60 -9.22 -18.69 -3.43
C SER A 60 -10.37 -18.11 -4.24
N LEU A 61 -11.49 -17.79 -3.59
CA LEU A 61 -12.64 -17.20 -4.26
C LEU A 61 -12.37 -15.78 -4.75
N ILE A 62 -11.72 -14.93 -3.96
CA ILE A 62 -11.42 -13.55 -4.40
C ILE A 62 -10.26 -13.53 -5.40
N SER A 63 -9.29 -14.45 -5.25
CA SER A 63 -8.16 -14.58 -6.17
C SER A 63 -8.56 -15.13 -7.54
N SER A 64 -9.81 -15.56 -7.74
CA SER A 64 -10.29 -15.94 -9.07
C SER A 64 -10.11 -14.76 -10.03
N HIS A 65 -9.62 -15.03 -11.24
CA HIS A 65 -9.12 -14.01 -12.18
C HIS A 65 -10.15 -12.91 -12.52
N ASN A 66 -11.44 -13.14 -12.30
CA ASN A 66 -12.51 -12.21 -12.66
C ASN A 66 -13.31 -11.66 -11.47
N CYS A 67 -13.02 -12.05 -10.21
CA CYS A 67 -13.85 -11.64 -9.08
C CYS A 67 -13.85 -10.10 -8.88
N ILE A 68 -12.66 -9.49 -8.81
CA ILE A 68 -12.53 -8.04 -8.58
C ILE A 68 -13.12 -7.24 -9.75
N SER A 69 -12.79 -7.59 -10.98
CA SER A 69 -13.29 -6.89 -12.17
C SER A 69 -14.81 -7.01 -12.30
N SER A 70 -15.37 -8.18 -11.98
CA SER A 70 -16.82 -8.40 -11.94
C SER A 70 -17.49 -7.60 -10.82
N LEU A 71 -16.92 -7.55 -9.62
CA LEU A 71 -17.46 -6.72 -8.53
C LEU A 71 -17.42 -5.23 -8.86
N LEU A 72 -16.37 -4.76 -9.53
CA LEU A 72 -16.29 -3.36 -9.97
C LEU A 72 -17.31 -3.04 -11.07
N SER A 73 -17.62 -3.99 -11.96
CA SER A 73 -18.64 -3.77 -13.01
C SER A 73 -20.07 -3.71 -12.47
N LEU A 74 -20.32 -4.31 -11.30
CA LEU A 74 -21.60 -4.23 -10.58
C LEU A 74 -21.85 -2.88 -9.88
N GLY A 75 -20.95 -1.91 -10.03
CA GLY A 75 -21.09 -0.56 -9.50
C GLY A 75 -20.99 -0.49 -7.97
N ARG A 76 -21.74 0.43 -7.35
CA ARG A 76 -21.61 0.74 -5.90
C ARG A 76 -21.86 -0.46 -5.00
N GLY A 77 -22.77 -1.36 -5.37
CA GLY A 77 -23.07 -2.57 -4.59
C GLY A 77 -21.87 -3.53 -4.51
N GLY A 78 -21.19 -3.75 -5.63
CA GLY A 78 -20.00 -4.60 -5.70
C GLY A 78 -18.77 -3.94 -5.05
N LEU A 79 -18.61 -2.62 -5.18
CA LEU A 79 -17.58 -1.86 -4.46
C LEU A 79 -17.70 -2.04 -2.94
N LEU A 80 -18.90 -1.89 -2.38
CA LEU A 80 -19.13 -2.05 -0.94
C LEU A 80 -18.90 -3.49 -0.48
N LEU A 81 -19.17 -4.49 -1.32
CA LEU A 81 -18.83 -5.88 -1.01
C LEU A 81 -17.31 -6.06 -1.00
N LEU A 82 -16.60 -5.51 -1.98
CA LEU A 82 -15.15 -5.55 -2.07
C LEU A 82 -14.48 -4.87 -0.87
N HIS A 83 -15.00 -3.74 -0.40
CA HIS A 83 -14.57 -3.11 0.86
C HIS A 83 -14.65 -4.07 2.04
N LYS A 84 -15.78 -4.75 2.21
CA LYS A 84 -15.96 -5.67 3.34
C LYS A 84 -15.01 -6.88 3.20
N LEU A 85 -14.76 -7.37 1.98
CA LEU A 85 -13.77 -8.42 1.72
C LEU A 85 -12.36 -7.99 2.12
N MET A 86 -11.96 -6.78 1.72
CA MET A 86 -10.65 -6.22 2.08
C MET A 86 -10.52 -5.99 3.59
N ARG A 87 -11.59 -5.57 4.26
CA ARG A 87 -11.62 -5.48 5.73
C ARG A 87 -11.41 -6.85 6.39
N LEU A 88 -12.08 -7.89 5.90
CA LEU A 88 -11.92 -9.26 6.41
C LEU A 88 -10.46 -9.73 6.25
N ILE A 89 -9.84 -9.51 5.09
CA ILE A 89 -8.41 -9.82 4.88
C ILE A 89 -7.53 -9.02 5.84
N GLY A 90 -7.81 -7.72 6.02
CA GLY A 90 -7.08 -6.88 6.96
C GLY A 90 -7.18 -7.36 8.40
N MET A 91 -8.30 -7.94 8.81
CA MET A 91 -8.44 -8.57 10.13
C MET A 91 -7.63 -9.85 10.23
N VAL A 92 -7.72 -10.72 9.22
CA VAL A 92 -6.97 -11.97 9.13
C VAL A 92 -5.47 -11.72 9.24
N VAL A 93 -4.94 -10.78 8.44
CA VAL A 93 -3.52 -10.40 8.46
C VAL A 93 -3.06 -9.91 9.82
N SER A 94 -3.95 -9.32 10.64
CA SER A 94 -3.57 -8.71 11.93
C SER A 94 -3.64 -9.65 13.12
N CYS A 95 -4.12 -10.87 12.92
CA CYS A 95 -4.31 -11.81 14.02
C CYS A 95 -2.96 -12.24 14.62
N PRO A 96 -2.64 -11.90 15.88
CA PRO A 96 -1.31 -12.15 16.46
C PRO A 96 -0.96 -13.65 16.55
N ASN A 97 -1.96 -14.52 16.74
CA ASN A 97 -1.81 -15.97 16.97
C ASN A 97 -2.14 -16.82 15.73
N SER A 98 -1.91 -16.29 14.53
CA SER A 98 -2.27 -16.94 13.27
C SER A 98 -1.30 -18.07 12.90
N ALA A 99 -1.39 -19.21 13.59
CA ALA A 99 -0.67 -20.43 13.22
C ALA A 99 -0.95 -20.84 11.75
N PHE A 100 -2.11 -20.48 11.21
CA PHE A 100 -2.51 -20.68 9.82
C PHE A 100 -1.87 -19.70 8.82
N LEU A 101 -1.24 -18.60 9.27
CA LEU A 101 -0.45 -17.67 8.43
C LEU A 101 1.06 -17.85 8.62
N VAL A 102 1.48 -18.93 9.29
CA VAL A 102 2.90 -19.30 9.41
C VAL A 102 3.46 -19.62 8.02
N SER A 103 4.76 -19.36 7.82
CA SER A 103 5.44 -19.43 6.52
C SER A 103 5.31 -20.77 5.78
N SER A 104 4.90 -21.84 6.45
CA SER A 104 4.59 -23.15 5.86
C SER A 104 3.31 -23.17 5.02
N ASN A 105 2.36 -22.24 5.21
CA ASN A 105 1.18 -22.09 4.35
C ASN A 105 1.45 -21.09 3.21
N SER A 106 2.37 -21.44 2.30
CA SER A 106 2.77 -20.61 1.15
C SER A 106 1.58 -20.15 0.32
N ASN A 107 0.55 -20.98 0.16
CA ASN A 107 -0.59 -20.72 -0.71
C ASN A 107 -1.46 -19.56 -0.20
N ILE A 108 -1.72 -19.47 1.11
CA ILE A 108 -2.53 -18.38 1.68
C ILE A 108 -1.76 -17.07 1.60
N ARG A 109 -0.47 -17.08 1.93
CA ARG A 109 0.40 -15.91 1.82
C ARG A 109 0.45 -15.41 0.38
N ALA A 110 0.79 -16.28 -0.57
CA ALA A 110 0.88 -15.94 -1.98
C ALA A 110 -0.47 -15.44 -2.52
N GLY A 111 -1.58 -16.08 -2.13
CA GLY A 111 -2.92 -15.66 -2.51
C GLY A 111 -3.28 -14.27 -1.98
N ILE A 112 -3.03 -13.98 -0.69
CA ILE A 112 -3.28 -12.66 -0.12
C ILE A 112 -2.42 -11.59 -0.80
N VAL A 113 -1.13 -11.87 -1.03
CA VAL A 113 -0.24 -10.90 -1.65
C VAL A 113 -0.59 -10.67 -3.12
N HIS A 114 -0.82 -11.71 -3.91
CA HIS A 114 -1.27 -11.58 -5.30
C HIS A 114 -2.59 -10.80 -5.40
N LEU A 115 -3.53 -11.10 -4.50
CA LEU A 115 -4.80 -10.40 -4.43
C LEU A 115 -4.62 -8.90 -4.12
N CYS A 116 -3.82 -8.58 -3.11
CA CYS A 116 -3.64 -7.20 -2.66
C CYS A 116 -2.73 -6.40 -3.59
N PHE A 117 -1.59 -6.96 -4.01
CA PHE A 117 -0.53 -6.20 -4.69
C PHE A 117 -0.64 -6.29 -6.22
N ASP A 118 -1.26 -7.32 -6.78
CA ASP A 118 -1.44 -7.44 -8.23
C ASP A 118 -2.88 -7.13 -8.64
N GLN A 119 -3.84 -7.96 -8.24
CA GLN A 119 -5.21 -7.86 -8.75
C GLN A 119 -5.90 -6.57 -8.33
N LEU A 120 -5.89 -6.25 -7.03
CA LEU A 120 -6.53 -5.04 -6.52
C LEU A 120 -5.82 -3.79 -7.02
N TYR A 121 -4.49 -3.78 -7.03
CA TYR A 121 -3.72 -2.64 -7.56
C TYR A 121 -4.05 -2.41 -9.04
N SER A 122 -3.99 -3.44 -9.88
CA SER A 122 -4.30 -3.33 -11.31
C SER A 122 -5.72 -2.80 -11.53
N ALA A 123 -6.68 -3.30 -10.74
CA ALA A 123 -8.07 -2.88 -10.83
C ALA A 123 -8.29 -1.40 -10.44
N LEU A 124 -7.49 -0.88 -9.51
CA LEU A 124 -7.57 0.50 -9.01
C LEU A 124 -6.69 1.48 -9.80
N SER A 125 -5.58 1.00 -10.37
CA SER A 125 -4.61 1.80 -11.12
C SER A 125 -5.23 2.40 -12.38
N GLY A 126 -4.88 3.64 -12.70
CA GLY A 126 -5.38 4.33 -13.90
C GLY A 126 -6.84 4.81 -13.85
N ARG A 127 -7.60 4.49 -12.78
CA ARG A 127 -8.94 5.06 -12.57
C ARG A 127 -8.83 6.40 -11.88
N THR A 128 -9.45 7.45 -12.43
CA THR A 128 -9.48 8.76 -11.78
C THR A 128 -10.47 8.76 -10.62
N THR A 129 -10.09 9.35 -9.50
CA THR A 129 -10.95 9.54 -8.31
C THR A 129 -11.72 10.86 -8.33
N VAL A 130 -11.64 11.60 -9.44
CA VAL A 130 -12.26 12.93 -9.57
C VAL A 130 -13.78 12.78 -9.76
N GLY A 131 -14.56 13.45 -8.91
CA GLY A 131 -16.03 13.50 -8.95
C GLY A 131 -16.73 12.75 -7.80
N GLU A 132 -17.88 13.27 -7.34
CA GLU A 132 -18.66 12.74 -6.19
C GLU A 132 -19.07 11.27 -6.35
N SER A 133 -19.31 10.81 -7.58
CA SER A 133 -19.64 9.43 -7.94
C SER A 133 -18.49 8.43 -7.70
N ASN A 134 -17.26 8.92 -7.47
CA ASN A 134 -16.06 8.10 -7.26
C ASN A 134 -15.61 8.04 -5.79
N SER A 135 -16.37 8.60 -4.85
CA SER A 135 -16.06 8.54 -3.40
C SER A 135 -15.82 7.11 -2.89
N ALA A 136 -16.70 6.16 -3.25
CA ALA A 136 -16.52 4.76 -2.87
C ALA A 136 -15.27 4.10 -3.49
N LEU A 137 -14.84 4.55 -4.66
CA LEU A 137 -13.60 4.05 -5.28
C LEU A 137 -12.37 4.62 -4.55
N LEU A 138 -12.43 5.89 -4.15
CA LEU A 138 -11.41 6.51 -3.31
C LEU A 138 -11.30 5.80 -1.97
N ASP A 139 -12.41 5.55 -1.27
CA ASP A 139 -12.45 4.80 -0.01
C ASP A 139 -11.79 3.42 -0.17
N LEU A 140 -11.99 2.77 -1.32
CA LEU A 140 -11.41 1.45 -1.60
C LEU A 140 -9.90 1.54 -1.81
N ARG A 141 -9.45 2.60 -2.49
CA ARG A 141 -8.02 2.88 -2.66
C ARG A 141 -7.34 3.21 -1.33
N GLU A 142 -7.97 3.99 -0.46
CA GLU A 142 -7.45 4.25 0.88
C GLU A 142 -7.35 2.95 1.69
N MET A 143 -8.39 2.12 1.67
CA MET A 143 -8.38 0.81 2.31
C MET A 143 -7.29 -0.10 1.75
N HIS A 144 -7.02 -0.03 0.44
CA HIS A 144 -5.93 -0.77 -0.19
C HIS A 144 -4.57 -0.36 0.38
N TYR A 145 -4.27 0.94 0.44
CA TYR A 145 -3.02 1.43 1.06
C TYR A 145 -2.91 1.05 2.54
N GLN A 146 -4.01 1.13 3.29
CA GLN A 146 -4.03 0.72 4.70
C GLN A 146 -3.76 -0.78 4.86
N LEU A 147 -4.35 -1.62 4.01
CA LEU A 147 -4.12 -3.06 4.01
C LEU A 147 -2.66 -3.39 3.70
N MET A 148 -2.08 -2.73 2.70
CA MET A 148 -0.67 -2.87 2.36
C MET A 148 0.24 -2.50 3.54
N HIS A 149 0.00 -1.35 4.16
CA HIS A 149 0.75 -0.93 5.35
C HIS A 149 0.61 -1.96 6.47
N LYS A 150 -0.59 -2.51 6.68
CA LYS A 150 -0.84 -3.53 7.71
C LYS A 150 -0.07 -4.82 7.45
N ILE A 151 -0.02 -5.26 6.20
CA ILE A 151 0.77 -6.43 5.78
C ILE A 151 2.27 -6.16 6.04
N LEU A 152 2.80 -5.03 5.57
CA LEU A 152 4.21 -4.69 5.76
C LEU A 152 4.59 -4.53 7.25
N SER A 153 3.76 -3.85 8.04
CA SER A 153 4.04 -3.61 9.46
C SER A 153 3.89 -4.87 10.32
N SER A 154 2.86 -5.68 10.08
CA SER A 154 2.53 -6.82 10.95
C SER A 154 3.15 -8.14 10.50
N ARG A 155 3.45 -8.28 9.20
CA ARG A 155 3.93 -9.52 8.57
C ARG A 155 5.25 -9.31 7.84
N TRP A 156 6.17 -8.61 8.49
CA TRP A 156 7.51 -8.39 7.96
C TRP A 156 8.22 -9.70 7.60
N ASN A 157 7.94 -10.77 8.36
CA ASN A 157 8.46 -12.11 8.14
C ASN A 157 7.98 -12.79 6.84
N TRP A 158 6.99 -12.23 6.14
CA TRP A 158 6.61 -12.69 4.80
C TRP A 158 7.61 -12.24 3.73
N PHE A 159 8.35 -11.18 4.02
CA PHE A 159 9.30 -10.56 3.09
C PHE A 159 10.74 -10.86 3.52
N PHE A 160 11.02 -10.76 4.82
CA PHE A 160 12.37 -10.79 5.37
C PHE A 160 12.53 -11.79 6.51
N LYS A 161 13.73 -12.35 6.62
CA LYS A 161 14.14 -13.12 7.79
C LYS A 161 14.15 -12.23 9.05
N PRO A 162 13.69 -12.71 10.21
CA PRO A 162 13.63 -11.91 11.43
C PRO A 162 14.99 -11.39 11.92
N ILE A 163 16.08 -12.11 11.65
CA ILE A 163 17.39 -11.90 12.29
C ILE A 163 18.27 -10.93 11.50
N ASN A 164 18.39 -11.12 10.19
CA ASN A 164 19.38 -10.42 9.36
C ASN A 164 18.78 -9.46 8.33
N ARG A 165 17.44 -9.33 8.27
CA ARG A 165 16.73 -8.49 7.28
C ARG A 165 17.08 -8.83 5.82
N GLU A 166 17.59 -10.03 5.58
CA GLU A 166 17.66 -10.58 4.24
C GLU A 166 16.28 -11.04 3.82
N PHE A 167 16.04 -11.14 2.52
CA PHE A 167 14.78 -11.69 2.03
C PHE A 167 14.60 -13.14 2.49
N GLU A 168 13.38 -13.48 2.90
CA GLU A 168 13.03 -14.84 3.30
C GLU A 168 13.06 -15.78 2.09
N SER A 169 12.64 -15.29 0.93
CA SER A 169 12.66 -16.01 -0.33
C SER A 169 12.71 -15.03 -1.51
N GLU A 170 12.97 -15.55 -2.72
CA GLU A 170 12.83 -14.76 -3.96
C GLU A 170 11.40 -14.22 -4.14
N GLU A 171 10.40 -15.00 -3.71
CA GLU A 171 9.00 -14.58 -3.72
C GLU A 171 8.76 -13.40 -2.75
N GLY A 172 9.32 -13.47 -1.53
CA GLY A 172 9.27 -12.37 -0.56
C GLY A 172 9.92 -11.09 -1.10
N ASN A 173 11.01 -11.21 -1.85
CA ASN A 173 11.62 -10.09 -2.56
C ASN A 173 10.66 -9.48 -3.60
N LYS A 174 10.08 -10.30 -4.49
CA LYS A 174 9.11 -9.83 -5.50
C LYS A 174 7.93 -9.12 -4.85
N PHE A 175 7.41 -9.65 -3.75
CA PHE A 175 6.32 -9.03 -3.00
C PHE A 175 6.71 -7.68 -2.39
N PHE A 176 7.92 -7.56 -1.84
CA PHE A 176 8.42 -6.30 -1.29
C PHE A 176 8.59 -5.25 -2.39
N VAL A 177 9.22 -5.61 -3.51
CA VAL A 177 9.37 -4.73 -4.67
C VAL A 177 8.01 -4.21 -5.14
N LYS A 178 7.04 -5.10 -5.32
CA LYS A 178 5.69 -4.73 -5.73
C LYS A 178 5.03 -3.77 -4.75
N ALA A 179 5.18 -4.00 -3.44
CA ALA A 179 4.64 -3.10 -2.44
C ALA A 179 5.24 -1.70 -2.54
N MET A 180 6.56 -1.61 -2.72
CA MET A 180 7.26 -0.34 -2.88
C MET A 180 6.85 0.36 -4.18
N GLU A 181 6.73 -0.35 -5.30
CA GLU A 181 6.26 0.20 -6.58
C GLU A 181 4.87 0.85 -6.46
N ILE A 182 3.94 0.23 -5.74
CA ILE A 182 2.60 0.78 -5.55
C ILE A 182 2.65 2.10 -4.75
N TYR A 183 3.44 2.16 -3.68
CA TYR A 183 3.63 3.42 -2.94
C TYR A 183 4.35 4.46 -3.79
N PHE A 184 5.35 4.06 -4.57
CA PHE A 184 6.05 4.94 -5.50
C PHE A 184 5.08 5.57 -6.49
N SER A 185 4.24 4.77 -7.14
CA SER A 185 3.18 5.26 -8.04
C SER A 185 2.19 6.18 -7.33
N SER A 186 1.88 5.91 -6.04
CA SER A 186 1.03 6.82 -5.25
C SER A 186 1.66 8.21 -5.07
N PHE A 187 2.99 8.28 -4.97
CA PHE A 187 3.68 9.57 -4.83
C PHE A 187 3.68 10.39 -6.12
N GLN A 188 3.48 9.73 -7.26
CA GLN A 188 3.34 10.34 -8.59
C GLN A 188 1.89 10.70 -8.94
N ASP A 189 0.90 10.11 -8.25
CA ASP A 189 -0.52 10.32 -8.54
C ASP A 189 -1.02 11.66 -7.99
N MET A 190 -1.09 12.65 -8.88
CA MET A 190 -1.60 14.01 -8.59
C MET A 190 -3.09 14.06 -8.27
N THR A 191 -3.84 12.98 -8.51
CA THR A 191 -5.28 12.90 -8.21
C THR A 191 -5.58 12.44 -6.78
N LEU A 192 -4.56 12.00 -6.03
CA LEU A 192 -4.73 11.58 -4.65
C LEU A 192 -5.02 12.78 -3.73
N PRO A 193 -6.08 12.70 -2.90
CA PRO A 193 -6.34 13.70 -1.87
C PRO A 193 -5.17 13.88 -0.91
N PRO A 194 -5.01 15.09 -0.32
CA PRO A 194 -3.95 15.33 0.66
C PRO A 194 -3.98 14.38 1.86
N SER A 195 -5.17 13.96 2.33
CA SER A 195 -5.30 13.00 3.43
C SER A 195 -4.67 11.64 3.10
N THR A 196 -4.99 11.08 1.93
CA THR A 196 -4.46 9.80 1.47
C THR A 196 -2.95 9.88 1.21
N TYR A 197 -2.50 10.97 0.59
CA TYR A 197 -1.07 11.15 0.30
C TYR A 197 -0.25 11.31 1.59
N GLY A 198 -0.73 12.13 2.53
CA GLY A 198 -0.11 12.31 3.85
C GLY A 198 -0.04 10.99 4.62
N TYR A 199 -1.09 10.17 4.55
CA TYR A 199 -1.07 8.81 5.10
C TYR A 199 0.03 7.96 4.46
N ASN A 200 0.15 7.96 3.13
CA ASN A 200 1.19 7.18 2.45
C ASN A 200 2.62 7.65 2.80
N LEU A 201 2.82 8.96 3.05
CA LEU A 201 4.09 9.46 3.59
C LEU A 201 4.33 8.94 5.02
N SER A 202 3.32 8.95 5.89
CA SER A 202 3.46 8.48 7.26
C SER A 202 3.82 6.98 7.34
N VAL A 203 3.33 6.17 6.39
CA VAL A 203 3.70 4.75 6.27
C VAL A 203 5.22 4.56 6.22
N PHE A 204 5.95 5.42 5.50
CA PHE A 204 7.40 5.29 5.39
C PHE A 204 8.10 5.58 6.72
N ASN A 205 7.61 6.57 7.46
CA ASN A 205 8.11 6.90 8.79
C ASN A 205 7.82 5.76 9.79
N ASP A 206 6.63 5.18 9.72
CA ASP A 206 6.23 4.04 10.55
C ASP A 206 7.08 2.80 10.25
N LEU A 207 7.23 2.43 8.98
CA LEU A 207 8.07 1.30 8.56
C LEU A 207 9.55 1.53 8.90
N GLN A 208 10.03 2.76 8.79
CA GLN A 208 11.38 3.09 9.24
C GLN A 208 11.53 2.93 10.76
N LYS A 209 10.54 3.35 11.54
CA LYS A 209 10.55 3.23 13.01
C LYS A 209 10.54 1.76 13.45
N VAL A 210 9.64 0.96 12.87
CA VAL A 210 9.40 -0.43 13.28
C VAL A 210 10.43 -1.38 12.68
N HIS A 211 10.70 -1.28 11.38
CA HIS A 211 11.48 -2.27 10.62
C HIS A 211 12.82 -1.79 10.09
N LYS A 212 13.16 -0.51 10.31
CA LYS A 212 14.36 0.11 9.73
C LYS A 212 14.39 -0.04 8.20
N LEU A 213 13.26 0.27 7.55
CA LEU A 213 13.08 0.21 6.09
C LEU A 213 14.30 0.72 5.30
N TYR A 214 14.86 1.86 5.69
CA TYR A 214 15.96 2.49 4.98
C TYR A 214 17.32 1.78 5.16
N SER A 215 17.39 0.80 6.07
CA SER A 215 18.53 -0.11 6.21
C SER A 215 18.39 -1.38 5.36
N VAL A 216 17.25 -1.59 4.70
CA VAL A 216 17.09 -2.69 3.75
C VAL A 216 17.95 -2.39 2.52
N GLN A 217 18.90 -3.28 2.21
CA GLN A 217 19.90 -3.02 1.16
C GLN A 217 19.26 -2.71 -0.19
N LEU A 218 18.28 -3.52 -0.63
CA LEU A 218 17.57 -3.31 -1.89
C LEU A 218 16.90 -1.93 -1.94
N PHE A 219 16.21 -1.55 -0.87
CA PHE A 219 15.56 -0.24 -0.79
C PHE A 219 16.61 0.87 -0.87
N LYS A 220 17.69 0.76 -0.10
CA LYS A 220 18.76 1.75 -0.04
C LYS A 220 19.46 1.95 -1.38
N THR A 221 19.75 0.87 -2.12
CA THR A 221 20.52 0.95 -3.36
C THR A 221 19.68 1.22 -4.60
N GLU A 222 18.48 0.64 -4.70
CA GLU A 222 17.70 0.65 -5.93
C GLU A 222 16.52 1.63 -5.89
N MET A 223 15.91 1.84 -4.72
CA MET A 223 14.64 2.57 -4.61
C MET A 223 14.82 3.98 -4.06
N LEU A 224 15.67 4.14 -3.04
CA LEU A 224 15.86 5.39 -2.31
C LEU A 224 16.12 6.60 -3.24
N PRO A 225 17.00 6.51 -4.27
CA PRO A 225 17.21 7.64 -5.18
C PRO A 225 15.93 8.07 -5.92
N ALA A 226 15.18 7.11 -6.46
CA ALA A 226 13.96 7.39 -7.23
C ALA A 226 12.85 7.96 -6.35
N PHE A 227 12.66 7.41 -5.15
CA PHE A 227 11.70 7.93 -4.16
C PHE A 227 12.05 9.37 -3.76
N THR A 228 13.31 9.61 -3.43
CA THR A 228 13.77 10.94 -3.00
C THR A 228 13.52 11.98 -4.08
N GLU A 229 13.88 11.70 -5.33
CA GLU A 229 13.64 12.62 -6.45
C GLU A 229 12.17 12.86 -6.74
N THR A 230 11.34 11.83 -6.59
CA THR A 230 9.89 11.95 -6.77
C THR A 230 9.30 12.90 -5.72
N LEU A 231 9.72 12.79 -4.46
CA LEU A 231 9.27 13.70 -3.41
C LEU A 231 9.80 15.12 -3.59
N LEU A 232 11.06 15.29 -4.02
CA LEU A 232 11.62 16.60 -4.37
C LEU A 232 10.83 17.25 -5.52
N THR A 233 10.45 16.45 -6.53
CA THR A 233 9.58 16.91 -7.64
C THR A 233 8.22 17.34 -7.11
N ALA A 234 7.59 16.55 -6.23
CA ALA A 234 6.30 16.90 -5.63
C ALA A 234 6.36 18.19 -4.80
N MET A 235 7.46 18.45 -4.10
CA MET A 235 7.69 19.72 -3.40
C MET A 235 7.86 20.90 -4.39
N MET A 236 8.53 20.65 -5.52
CA MET A 236 8.74 21.64 -6.57
C MET A 236 7.43 22.03 -7.28
N ASP A 237 6.56 21.06 -7.57
CA ASP A 237 5.27 21.33 -8.24
C ASP A 237 4.33 22.19 -7.38
N GLY A 238 4.51 22.20 -6.06
CA GLY A 238 3.75 23.06 -5.12
C GLY A 238 2.27 22.67 -4.96
N SER A 239 1.78 21.70 -5.74
CA SER A 239 0.40 21.21 -5.70
C SER A 239 -0.03 20.66 -4.34
N ARG A 240 0.94 20.31 -3.48
CA ARG A 240 0.74 19.69 -2.16
C ARG A 240 1.29 20.54 -1.02
N GLN A 241 1.20 21.87 -1.11
CA GLN A 241 1.75 22.77 -0.09
C GLN A 241 1.26 22.48 1.34
N ILE A 242 0.04 21.98 1.50
CA ILE A 242 -0.51 21.59 2.81
C ILE A 242 0.32 20.49 3.49
N LEU A 243 0.94 19.60 2.71
CA LEU A 243 1.74 18.47 3.20
C LEU A 243 3.26 18.76 3.20
N HIS A 244 3.63 20.04 3.18
CA HIS A 244 5.03 20.42 3.05
C HIS A 244 5.90 19.87 4.19
N ASP A 245 5.39 19.90 5.43
CA ASP A 245 6.16 19.43 6.59
C ASP A 245 6.34 17.91 6.59
N GLU A 246 5.31 17.16 6.18
CA GLU A 246 5.37 15.70 6.01
C GLU A 246 6.32 15.31 4.87
N LEU A 247 6.32 16.07 3.77
CA LEU A 247 7.25 15.90 2.66
C LEU A 247 8.69 16.14 3.13
N VAL A 248 8.96 17.25 3.80
CA VAL A 248 10.29 17.58 4.35
C VAL A 248 10.76 16.49 5.31
N LEU A 249 9.90 16.04 6.22
CA LEU A 249 10.22 14.98 7.17
C LEU A 249 10.59 13.67 6.46
N THR A 250 9.82 13.29 5.45
CA THR A 250 10.05 12.04 4.70
C THR A 250 11.31 12.14 3.84
N VAL A 251 11.55 13.27 3.17
CA VAL A 251 12.79 13.53 2.41
C VAL A 251 14.00 13.51 3.32
N PHE A 252 13.92 14.12 4.51
CA PHE A 252 14.99 14.04 5.51
C PHE A 252 15.22 12.60 5.95
N GLY A 253 14.15 11.83 6.20
CA GLY A 253 14.24 10.41 6.53
C GLY A 253 15.04 9.63 5.48
N LEU A 254 14.70 9.79 4.20
CA LEU A 254 15.42 9.17 3.09
C LEU A 254 16.88 9.65 2.99
N ALA A 255 17.11 10.96 3.08
CA ALA A 255 18.46 11.54 3.06
C ALA A 255 19.33 11.01 4.21
N SER A 256 18.76 10.86 5.41
CA SER A 256 19.48 10.41 6.61
C SER A 256 19.97 8.96 6.52
N ALA A 257 19.40 8.16 5.62
CA ALA A 257 19.87 6.80 5.37
C ALA A 257 21.25 6.77 4.67
N ASP A 258 21.53 7.80 3.86
CA ASP A 258 22.82 8.01 3.22
C ASP A 258 22.98 9.45 2.72
N PHE A 259 23.46 10.33 3.60
CA PHE A 259 23.68 11.74 3.23
C PHE A 259 24.71 11.88 2.10
N ASN A 260 25.70 11.00 2.02
CA ASN A 260 26.71 11.05 0.97
C ASN A 260 26.09 10.78 -0.40
N LEU A 261 25.20 9.80 -0.50
CA LEU A 261 24.42 9.55 -1.72
C LEU A 261 23.48 10.71 -2.04
N PHE A 262 22.80 11.24 -1.02
CA PHE A 262 21.86 12.35 -1.18
C PHE A 262 22.53 13.60 -1.75
N PHE A 263 23.58 14.10 -1.07
CA PHE A 263 24.29 15.31 -1.48
C PHE A 263 25.21 15.09 -2.69
N GLY A 264 25.83 13.91 -2.79
CA GLY A 264 26.84 13.62 -3.81
C GLY A 264 26.27 13.16 -5.15
N GLN A 265 25.05 12.63 -5.19
CA GLN A 265 24.46 12.08 -6.44
C GLN A 265 23.03 12.56 -6.68
N ILE A 266 22.14 12.42 -5.69
CA ILE A 266 20.70 12.70 -5.88
C ILE A 266 20.47 14.19 -6.15
N VAL A 267 20.96 15.07 -5.28
CA VAL A 267 20.80 16.53 -5.43
C VAL A 267 21.41 17.03 -6.74
N PRO A 268 22.68 16.70 -7.09
CA PRO A 268 23.26 17.11 -8.37
C PRO A 268 22.44 16.64 -9.59
N ARG A 269 21.97 15.38 -9.58
CA ARG A 269 21.15 14.83 -10.65
C ARG A 269 19.80 15.55 -10.75
N PHE A 270 19.16 15.82 -9.61
CA PHE A 270 17.90 16.57 -9.55
C PHE A 270 18.08 18.00 -10.10
N VAL A 271 19.10 18.72 -9.66
CA VAL A 271 19.43 20.07 -10.18
C VAL A 271 19.67 20.02 -11.68
N SER A 272 20.47 19.07 -12.19
CA SER A 272 20.75 18.98 -13.63
C SER A 272 19.51 18.76 -14.50
N LYS A 273 18.43 18.20 -13.92
CA LYS A 273 17.17 17.93 -14.61
C LYS A 273 16.26 19.17 -14.69
N TYR A 274 16.33 20.05 -13.70
CA TYR A 274 15.37 21.16 -13.54
C TYR A 274 15.99 22.55 -13.63
N SER A 275 17.29 22.69 -13.36
CA SER A 275 17.99 23.97 -13.49
C SER A 275 18.38 24.26 -14.92
N ASN A 276 18.23 25.53 -15.32
CA ASN A 276 18.72 26.05 -16.58
C ASN A 276 20.26 25.90 -16.64
N PRO A 277 20.89 25.51 -17.77
CA PRO A 277 22.35 25.31 -17.84
C PRO A 277 23.20 26.54 -17.46
N GLN A 278 22.57 27.73 -17.41
CA GLN A 278 23.19 29.00 -17.02
C GLN A 278 22.93 29.41 -15.57
N ALA A 279 22.07 28.69 -14.84
CA ALA A 279 21.80 28.95 -13.43
C ALA A 279 22.90 28.34 -12.56
N THR A 280 23.46 29.13 -11.64
CA THR A 280 24.40 28.63 -10.63
C THR A 280 23.69 27.53 -9.82
N ILE A 281 24.28 26.33 -9.75
CA ILE A 281 23.77 25.24 -8.91
C ILE A 281 23.55 25.80 -7.51
N PRO A 282 22.30 25.82 -6.98
CA PRO A 282 22.05 26.37 -5.67
C PRO A 282 22.92 25.60 -4.67
N ASN A 283 23.69 26.35 -3.87
CA ASN A 283 24.64 25.76 -2.95
C ASN A 283 23.87 25.10 -1.81
N PHE A 284 23.54 23.81 -1.96
CA PHE A 284 22.80 23.09 -0.95
C PHE A 284 23.73 22.78 0.22
N ALA A 285 23.61 23.57 1.28
CA ALA A 285 24.41 23.37 2.49
C ALA A 285 24.19 21.95 3.04
N THR A 286 25.30 21.23 3.25
CA THR A 286 25.34 19.81 3.60
C THR A 286 25.02 19.53 5.07
N SER A 287 23.99 20.20 5.59
CA SER A 287 23.53 20.04 6.97
C SER A 287 22.85 18.70 7.18
N THR A 288 23.25 17.97 8.23
CA THR A 288 22.72 16.64 8.56
C THR A 288 21.72 16.66 9.71
N ASP A 289 21.57 17.77 10.44
CA ASP A 289 20.52 17.95 11.45
C ASP A 289 19.20 18.39 10.81
N PHE A 290 18.08 17.92 11.36
CA PHE A 290 16.76 18.19 10.81
C PHE A 290 16.41 19.69 10.71
N PRO A 291 16.64 20.54 11.74
CA PRO A 291 16.30 21.96 11.66
C PRO A 291 17.01 22.69 10.52
N SER A 292 18.33 22.47 10.37
CA SER A 292 19.11 23.10 9.31
C SER A 292 18.76 22.52 7.94
N PHE A 293 18.60 21.19 7.86
CA PHE A 293 18.20 20.52 6.62
C PHE A 293 16.85 21.01 6.10
N SER A 294 15.83 21.06 6.96
CA SER A 294 14.49 21.53 6.62
C SER A 294 14.52 22.95 6.07
N ARG A 295 15.27 23.85 6.73
CA ARG A 295 15.46 25.23 6.28
C ARG A 295 16.14 25.28 4.91
N ASN A 296 17.25 24.56 4.74
CA ASN A 296 18.01 24.56 3.50
C ASN A 296 17.20 23.98 2.34
N LEU A 297 16.45 22.89 2.59
CA LEU A 297 15.59 22.24 1.59
C LEU A 297 14.52 23.20 1.06
N LYS A 298 13.93 24.00 1.94
CA LYS A 298 12.94 25.00 1.55
C LYS A 298 13.53 26.07 0.63
N PHE A 299 14.73 26.57 0.91
CA PHE A 299 15.42 27.54 0.04
C PHE A 299 15.77 26.91 -1.31
N PHE A 300 16.36 25.71 -1.29
CA PHE A 300 16.73 24.96 -2.48
C PHE A 300 15.57 24.72 -3.44
N ILE A 301 14.42 24.26 -2.94
CA ILE A 301 13.24 24.02 -3.77
C ILE A 301 12.71 25.33 -4.37
N ASN A 302 12.80 26.45 -3.65
CA ASN A 302 12.41 27.75 -4.19
C ASN A 302 13.39 28.26 -5.25
N ASP A 303 14.69 28.10 -5.03
CA ASP A 303 15.74 28.55 -5.95
C ASP A 303 15.71 27.80 -7.29
N ILE A 304 15.31 26.52 -7.30
CA ILE A 304 15.16 25.72 -8.53
C ILE A 304 13.93 26.11 -9.35
N LYS A 305 12.87 26.65 -8.72
CA LYS A 305 11.66 27.08 -9.46
C LYS A 305 11.88 28.35 -10.29
N VAL A 306 12.95 29.10 -10.02
CA VAL A 306 13.27 30.39 -10.63
C VAL A 306 14.16 30.20 -11.85
#